data_AF-A0AAD9BC79-F1
#
_entry.id   AF-A0AAD9BC79-F1
#
_cell.length_a   1.000
_cell.length_b   1.000
_cell.length_c   1.000
_cell.angle_alpha   90.00
_cell.angle_beta   90.00
_cell.angle_gamma   90.00
#
_symmetry.space_group_name_H-M   'P 1'
#
loop_
_entity.id
_entity.type
_entity.pdbx_description
1 polymer ?
#
loop_
_entity_poly.entity_id
_entity_poly.type
_entity_poly.pdbx_seq_one_letter_code
_entity_poly.pdbx_strand_id
1 'polypeptide(L)'
;MVGCDWDDETGEVRGFHNYGFDGEDFLILDLETETWIAPRPEAVLSKQRLDKDKALMAQQKNYFTQRCPDYLKKYVNLGRSFLMRTEIPSVSLLQKSPSSPVSCHATGFYPDRAIMFWTKDEEELHDNVDHGEILPNHDGSFQMSVDLDVSSFPAEHWDKYRCVFMLSGVREDQVIRLDSAVIRTNRGKTASQRLNGY
;
A
#
# COMPACT_ATOMS: atom_id res chain seq x y z
N MET A 1 -0.43 -13.85 14.05
CA MET A 1 0.33 -13.91 12.79
C MET A 1 1.24 -15.13 12.81
N VAL A 2 1.24 -15.96 11.77
CA VAL A 2 2.06 -17.18 11.67
C VAL A 2 2.65 -17.27 10.28
N GLY A 3 3.96 -17.44 10.15
CA GLY A 3 4.61 -17.50 8.85
C GLY A 3 6.13 -17.55 8.93
N CYS A 4 6.76 -17.37 7.78
CA CYS A 4 8.19 -17.19 7.66
C CYS A 4 8.49 -16.24 6.50
N ASP A 5 9.60 -15.52 6.64
CA ASP A 5 10.23 -14.75 5.58
C ASP A 5 11.43 -15.54 5.04
N TRP A 6 11.72 -15.35 3.76
CA TRP A 6 12.91 -15.89 3.11
C TRP A 6 13.55 -14.78 2.28
N ASP A 7 14.83 -14.52 2.56
CA ASP A 7 15.69 -13.63 1.77
C ASP A 7 16.37 -14.44 0.67
N ASP A 8 16.13 -14.07 -0.60
CA ASP A 8 16.66 -14.78 -1.76
C ASP A 8 18.11 -14.43 -2.11
N GLU A 9 18.67 -13.35 -1.54
CA GLU A 9 20.07 -12.95 -1.69
C GLU A 9 20.96 -13.67 -0.66
N THR A 10 20.58 -13.63 0.61
CA THR A 10 21.37 -14.20 1.72
C THR A 10 21.01 -15.65 2.01
N GLY A 11 19.81 -16.09 1.63
CA GLY A 11 19.25 -17.38 2.00
C GLY A 11 18.71 -17.43 3.44
N GLU A 12 18.71 -16.30 4.16
CA GLU A 12 18.22 -16.22 5.53
C GLU A 12 16.71 -16.54 5.59
N VAL A 13 16.30 -17.26 6.63
CA VAL A 13 14.90 -17.58 6.91
C VAL A 13 14.56 -17.14 8.31
N ARG A 14 13.50 -16.35 8.44
CA ARG A 14 12.97 -15.90 9.73
C ARG A 14 11.56 -16.42 9.93
N GLY A 15 11.35 -17.22 10.96
CA GLY A 15 10.02 -17.69 11.35
C GLY A 15 9.36 -16.79 12.38
N PHE A 16 8.04 -16.69 12.36
CA PHE A 16 7.27 -15.95 13.37
C PHE A 16 5.95 -16.64 13.70
N HIS A 17 5.58 -16.60 14.99
CA HIS A 17 4.31 -17.12 15.49
C HIS A 17 3.84 -16.29 16.67
N ASN A 18 2.94 -15.36 16.39
CA ASN A 18 2.44 -14.40 17.37
C ASN A 18 0.92 -14.54 17.51
N TYR A 19 0.42 -14.47 18.73
CA TYR A 19 -0.99 -14.37 19.06
C TYR A 19 -1.27 -12.96 19.59
N GLY A 20 -2.36 -12.36 19.11
CA GLY A 20 -2.90 -11.13 19.65
C GLY A 20 -4.23 -11.37 20.36
N PHE A 21 -4.52 -10.57 21.38
CA PHE A 21 -5.76 -10.56 22.15
C PHE A 21 -6.19 -9.11 22.36
N ASP A 22 -7.46 -8.78 22.06
CA ASP A 22 -7.99 -7.41 22.10
C ASP A 22 -7.17 -6.37 21.32
N GLY A 23 -6.57 -6.79 20.19
CA GLY A 23 -5.75 -5.93 19.34
C GLY A 23 -4.33 -5.72 19.84
N GLU A 24 -3.93 -6.36 20.95
CA GLU A 24 -2.60 -6.25 21.54
C GLU A 24 -1.83 -7.56 21.48
N ASP A 25 -0.49 -7.48 21.54
CA ASP A 25 0.37 -8.67 21.60
C ASP A 25 0.14 -9.46 22.89
N PHE A 26 -0.08 -10.77 22.72
CA PHE A 26 -0.41 -11.66 23.83
C PHE A 26 0.63 -12.77 24.03
N LEU A 27 1.04 -13.45 22.96
CA LEU A 27 2.11 -14.46 23.00
C LEU A 27 2.95 -14.37 21.73
N ILE A 28 4.27 -14.44 21.87
CA ILE A 28 5.21 -14.34 20.74
C ILE A 28 6.19 -15.50 20.85
N LEU A 29 6.32 -16.31 19.81
CA LEU A 29 7.31 -17.39 19.78
C LEU A 29 8.70 -16.82 19.50
N ASP A 30 9.63 -17.06 20.43
CA ASP A 30 11.05 -16.86 20.21
C ASP A 30 11.69 -18.19 19.81
N LEU A 31 12.02 -18.30 18.51
CA LEU A 31 12.63 -19.49 17.94
C LEU A 31 14.11 -19.65 18.30
N GLU A 32 14.80 -18.58 18.69
CA GLU A 32 16.21 -18.63 19.09
C GLU A 32 16.35 -19.29 20.46
N THR A 33 15.53 -18.85 21.42
CA THR A 33 15.52 -19.43 22.78
C THR A 33 14.61 -20.65 22.90
N GLU A 34 13.81 -20.95 21.87
CA GLU A 34 12.77 -21.99 21.88
C GLU A 34 11.79 -21.81 23.06
N THR A 35 11.36 -20.57 23.28
CA THR A 35 10.38 -20.22 24.32
C THR A 35 9.33 -19.26 23.82
N TRP A 36 8.25 -19.11 24.58
CA TRP A 36 7.22 -18.11 24.33
C TRP A 36 7.47 -16.85 25.13
N ILE A 37 7.35 -15.67 24.55
CA ILE A 37 7.33 -14.40 25.26
C ILE A 37 5.87 -14.08 25.57
N ALA A 38 5.59 -13.67 26.82
CA ALA A 38 4.29 -13.23 27.29
C ALA A 38 4.36 -11.74 27.64
N PRO A 39 4.01 -10.82 26.71
CA PRO A 39 4.07 -9.38 26.96
C PRO A 39 3.08 -8.90 28.04
N ARG A 40 2.04 -9.70 28.29
CA ARG A 40 0.95 -9.40 29.23
C ARG A 40 0.89 -10.44 30.36
N PRO A 41 0.62 -10.05 31.62
CA PRO A 41 0.50 -10.98 32.75
C PRO A 41 -0.50 -12.12 32.53
N GLU A 42 -1.59 -11.83 31.84
CA GLU A 42 -2.68 -12.76 31.51
C GLU A 42 -2.19 -13.92 30.64
N ALA A 43 -1.13 -13.72 29.85
CA ALA A 43 -0.55 -14.73 28.96
C ALA A 43 0.44 -15.67 29.65
N VAL A 44 0.87 -15.37 30.90
CA VAL A 44 1.95 -16.11 31.59
C VAL A 44 1.59 -17.59 31.78
N LEU A 45 0.34 -17.89 32.13
CA LEU A 45 -0.11 -19.28 32.29
C LEU A 45 -0.02 -20.06 30.96
N SER A 46 -0.40 -19.43 29.86
CA SER A 46 -0.31 -20.02 28.52
C SER A 46 1.14 -20.23 28.10
N LYS A 47 2.02 -19.24 28.32
CA LYS A 47 3.48 -19.38 28.12
C LYS A 47 4.03 -20.58 28.88
N GLN A 48 3.77 -20.67 30.19
CA GLN A 48 4.28 -21.77 31.03
C GLN A 48 3.82 -23.14 30.56
N ARG A 49 2.59 -23.24 30.04
CA ARG A 49 2.07 -24.48 29.48
C ARG A 49 2.77 -24.85 28.17
N LEU A 50 2.92 -23.89 27.26
CA LEU A 50 3.53 -24.13 25.95
C LEU A 50 5.04 -24.41 26.07
N ASP A 51 5.77 -23.69 26.93
CA ASP A 51 7.21 -23.89 27.15
C ASP A 51 7.56 -25.29 27.71
N LYS A 52 6.60 -25.92 28.40
CA LYS A 52 6.73 -27.29 28.93
C LYS A 52 6.54 -28.36 27.86
N ASP A 53 5.86 -28.04 26.75
CA ASP A 53 5.62 -28.98 25.66
C ASP A 53 6.77 -28.98 24.65
N LYS A 54 7.82 -29.74 24.98
CA LYS A 54 9.01 -29.84 24.13
C LYS A 54 8.73 -30.48 22.76
N ALA A 55 7.73 -31.35 22.66
CA ALA A 55 7.36 -31.96 21.39
C ALA A 55 6.73 -30.93 20.45
N LEU A 56 5.82 -30.10 20.98
CA LEU A 56 5.24 -28.99 20.23
C LEU A 56 6.32 -27.98 19.78
N MET A 57 7.23 -27.61 20.69
CA MET A 57 8.33 -26.69 20.36
C MET A 57 9.23 -27.22 19.23
N ALA A 58 9.61 -28.51 19.27
CA ALA A 58 10.37 -29.13 18.21
C ALA A 58 9.62 -29.15 16.87
N GLN A 59 8.30 -29.41 16.90
CA GLN A 59 7.45 -29.36 15.71
C GLN A 59 7.38 -27.94 15.13
N GLN A 60 7.22 -26.92 15.98
CA GLN A 60 7.19 -25.52 15.56
C GLN A 60 8.52 -25.11 14.94
N LYS A 61 9.65 -25.43 15.59
CA LYS A 61 10.98 -25.17 15.04
C LYS A 61 11.16 -25.81 13.66
N ASN A 62 10.78 -27.07 13.50
CA ASN A 62 10.84 -27.74 12.20
C ASN A 62 9.94 -27.08 11.15
N TYR A 63 8.73 -26.66 11.55
CA TYR A 63 7.81 -25.98 10.64
C TYR A 63 8.42 -24.67 10.12
N PHE A 64 8.89 -23.80 11.02
CA PHE A 64 9.36 -22.47 10.64
C PHE A 64 10.74 -22.45 9.97
N THR A 65 11.63 -23.40 10.30
CA THR A 65 12.98 -23.44 9.74
C THR A 65 13.11 -24.29 8.48
N GLN A 66 12.17 -25.22 8.23
CA GLN A 66 12.25 -26.14 7.09
C GLN A 66 10.98 -26.07 6.22
N ARG A 67 9.82 -26.44 6.78
CA ARG A 67 8.60 -26.60 5.96
C ARG A 67 8.11 -25.29 5.37
N CYS A 68 8.03 -24.25 6.19
CA CYS A 68 7.55 -22.94 5.77
C CYS A 68 8.39 -22.35 4.63
N PRO A 69 9.74 -22.24 4.73
CA PRO A 69 10.54 -21.72 3.63
C PRO A 69 10.49 -22.61 2.38
N ASP A 70 10.39 -23.93 2.52
CA ASP A 70 10.22 -24.84 1.37
C ASP A 70 8.94 -24.55 0.59
N TYR A 71 7.81 -24.38 1.30
CA TYR A 71 6.55 -23.99 0.69
C TYR A 71 6.62 -22.59 0.10
N LEU A 72 7.21 -21.62 0.81
CA LEU A 72 7.36 -20.25 0.33
C LEU A 72 8.15 -20.21 -1.00
N LYS A 73 9.31 -20.86 -1.05
CA LYS A 73 10.13 -20.98 -2.28
C LYS A 73 9.34 -21.62 -3.42
N LYS A 74 8.56 -22.68 -3.13
CA LYS A 74 7.70 -23.32 -4.13
C LYS A 74 6.64 -22.36 -4.68
N TYR A 75 5.95 -21.62 -3.81
CA TYR A 75 4.88 -20.71 -4.25
C TYR A 75 5.43 -19.48 -4.96
N VAL A 76 6.57 -18.93 -4.54
CA VAL A 76 7.26 -17.85 -5.26
C VAL A 76 7.62 -18.30 -6.68
N ASN A 77 8.15 -19.51 -6.84
CA ASN A 77 8.47 -20.05 -8.15
C ASN A 77 7.23 -20.28 -9.03
N LEU A 78 6.14 -20.85 -8.46
CA LEU A 78 4.90 -21.09 -9.19
C LEU A 78 4.16 -19.79 -9.57
N GLY A 79 4.16 -18.81 -8.66
CA GLY A 79 3.47 -17.52 -8.80
C GLY A 79 4.34 -16.41 -9.38
N ARG A 80 5.57 -16.71 -9.84
CA ARG A 80 6.57 -15.71 -10.20
C ARG A 80 6.06 -14.68 -11.21
N SER A 81 5.32 -15.12 -12.23
CA SER A 81 4.76 -14.23 -13.26
C SER A 81 3.76 -13.23 -12.66
N PHE A 82 3.01 -13.62 -11.64
CA PHE A 82 2.07 -12.76 -10.96
C PHE A 82 2.76 -11.86 -9.93
N LEU A 83 3.68 -12.40 -9.12
CA LEU A 83 4.38 -11.66 -8.06
C LEU A 83 5.38 -10.64 -8.60
N MET A 84 6.00 -10.92 -9.75
CA MET A 84 6.99 -10.04 -10.39
C MET A 84 6.39 -9.20 -11.52
N ARG A 85 5.05 -9.15 -11.63
CA ARG A 85 4.40 -8.31 -12.63
C ARG A 85 4.60 -6.83 -12.30
N THR A 86 4.45 -6.01 -13.31
CA THR A 86 4.41 -4.55 -13.16
C THR A 86 3.19 -4.08 -13.91
N GLU A 87 2.31 -3.38 -13.19
CA GLU A 87 1.11 -2.78 -13.74
C GLU A 87 1.22 -1.27 -13.54
N ILE A 88 1.14 -0.50 -14.63
CA ILE A 88 1.22 0.96 -14.62
C ILE A 88 -0.21 1.49 -14.41
N PRO A 89 -0.43 2.48 -13.53
CA PRO A 89 -1.78 2.94 -13.26
C PRO A 89 -2.37 3.72 -14.43
N SER A 90 -3.70 3.81 -14.43
CA SER A 90 -4.39 4.96 -15.00
C SER A 90 -4.40 6.09 -13.96
N VAL A 91 -3.93 7.28 -14.35
CA VAL A 91 -3.99 8.50 -13.53
C VAL A 91 -5.08 9.43 -14.05
N SER A 92 -5.89 9.99 -13.16
CA SER A 92 -6.97 10.92 -13.51
C SER A 92 -7.16 12.00 -12.47
N LEU A 93 -7.63 13.17 -12.90
CA LEU A 93 -8.02 14.26 -12.02
C LEU A 93 -9.53 14.23 -11.80
N LEU A 94 -9.95 14.22 -10.54
CA LEU A 94 -11.34 14.12 -10.13
C LEU A 94 -11.73 15.34 -9.29
N GLN A 95 -12.91 15.90 -9.53
CA GLN A 95 -13.41 17.00 -8.71
C GLN A 95 -14.94 16.91 -8.51
N LYS A 96 -15.36 16.93 -7.24
CA LYS A 96 -16.79 16.88 -6.85
C LYS A 96 -17.51 18.20 -7.18
N SER A 97 -16.86 19.33 -6.88
CA SER A 97 -17.38 20.69 -7.14
C SER A 97 -16.22 21.68 -7.37
N PRO A 98 -16.42 22.83 -8.03
CA PRO A 98 -15.39 23.85 -8.24
C PRO A 98 -14.72 24.36 -6.96
N SER A 99 -15.40 24.25 -5.81
CA SER A 99 -14.85 24.61 -4.50
C SER A 99 -14.30 23.41 -3.74
N SER A 100 -14.39 22.19 -4.28
CA SER A 100 -13.78 21.01 -3.69
C SER A 100 -12.31 20.92 -4.11
N PRO A 101 -11.46 20.31 -3.28
CA PRO A 101 -10.13 19.88 -3.69
C PRO A 101 -10.17 19.06 -4.97
N VAL A 102 -9.12 19.19 -5.78
CA VAL A 102 -8.91 18.33 -6.95
C VAL A 102 -8.13 17.11 -6.50
N SER A 103 -8.73 15.94 -6.65
CA SER A 103 -8.11 14.67 -6.33
C SER A 103 -7.34 14.16 -7.54
N CYS A 104 -6.03 13.98 -7.41
CA CYS A 104 -5.28 13.16 -8.36
C CYS A 104 -5.38 11.71 -7.92
N HIS A 105 -6.01 10.88 -8.74
CA HIS A 105 -6.29 9.48 -8.44
C HIS A 105 -5.56 8.56 -9.41
N ALA A 106 -4.76 7.65 -8.87
CA ALA A 106 -4.06 6.60 -9.59
C ALA A 106 -4.66 5.25 -9.20
N THR A 107 -4.99 4.40 -10.17
CA THR A 107 -5.54 3.06 -9.93
C THR A 107 -5.07 2.05 -10.98
N GLY A 108 -4.99 0.78 -10.58
CA GLY A 108 -4.54 -0.31 -11.44
C GLY A 108 -3.02 -0.47 -11.46
N PHE A 109 -2.33 -0.09 -10.38
CA PHE A 109 -0.88 -0.26 -10.29
C PHE A 109 -0.48 -1.45 -9.42
N TYR A 110 0.69 -2.04 -9.71
CA TYR A 110 1.33 -3.08 -8.91
C TYR A 110 2.86 -3.02 -9.12
N PRO A 111 3.70 -3.13 -8.08
CA PRO A 111 3.36 -3.45 -6.68
C PRO A 111 2.81 -2.24 -5.89
N ASP A 112 2.50 -2.42 -4.61
CA ASP A 112 2.07 -1.38 -3.66
C ASP A 112 3.18 -0.41 -3.22
N ARG A 113 4.31 -0.39 -3.94
CA ARG A 113 5.43 0.53 -3.66
C ARG A 113 5.39 1.66 -4.66
N ALA A 114 4.62 2.69 -4.35
CA ALA A 114 4.48 3.89 -5.16
C ALA A 114 4.44 5.15 -4.30
N ILE A 115 4.81 6.28 -4.90
CA ILE A 115 4.65 7.61 -4.31
C ILE A 115 3.91 8.51 -5.28
N MET A 116 3.11 9.42 -4.74
CA MET A 116 2.36 10.40 -5.52
C MET A 116 2.35 11.72 -4.78
N PHE A 117 2.50 12.82 -5.52
CA PHE A 117 2.55 14.17 -4.96
C PHE A 117 2.20 15.21 -6.02
N TRP A 118 1.95 16.44 -5.56
CA TRP A 118 1.79 17.60 -6.41
C TRP A 118 3.10 18.38 -6.51
N THR A 119 3.39 18.90 -7.70
CA THR A 119 4.44 19.89 -7.91
C THR A 119 3.86 21.19 -8.39
N LYS A 120 4.52 22.30 -8.07
CA LYS A 120 4.29 23.61 -8.66
C LYS A 120 5.62 24.13 -9.20
N ASP A 121 5.66 24.47 -10.48
CA ASP A 121 6.89 24.97 -11.12
C ASP A 121 8.11 24.04 -10.87
N GLU A 122 7.88 22.72 -10.91
CA GLU A 122 8.87 21.63 -10.68
C GLU A 122 9.29 21.38 -9.22
N GLU A 123 8.80 22.17 -8.26
CA GLU A 123 9.03 21.93 -6.83
C GLU A 123 7.88 21.16 -6.20
N GLU A 124 8.18 20.17 -5.35
CA GLU A 124 7.16 19.42 -4.60
C GLU A 124 6.40 20.35 -3.64
N LEU A 125 5.08 20.23 -3.65
CA LEU A 125 4.18 21.03 -2.85
C LEU A 125 3.67 20.22 -1.65
N HIS A 126 3.93 20.73 -0.46
CA HIS A 126 3.43 20.13 0.79
C HIS A 126 2.25 20.88 1.39
N ASP A 127 2.12 22.19 1.13
CA ASP A 127 1.02 23.01 1.65
C ASP A 127 -0.27 22.78 0.86
N ASN A 128 -1.40 22.68 1.56
CA ASN A 128 -2.73 22.48 0.98
C ASN A 128 -2.87 21.17 0.16
N VAL A 129 -2.03 20.19 0.49
CA VAL A 129 -2.03 18.85 -0.11
C VAL A 129 -2.36 17.82 0.96
N ASP A 130 -3.28 16.91 0.66
CA ASP A 130 -3.66 15.80 1.53
C ASP A 130 -3.35 14.46 0.83
N HIS A 131 -2.55 13.62 1.48
CA HIS A 131 -2.13 12.33 0.92
C HIS A 131 -3.02 11.21 1.43
N GLY A 132 -3.66 10.51 0.50
CA GLY A 132 -4.41 9.30 0.80
C GLY A 132 -3.52 8.07 1.01
N GLU A 133 -4.13 7.02 1.55
CA GLU A 133 -3.48 5.72 1.71
C GLU A 133 -3.44 4.93 0.39
N ILE A 134 -2.59 3.91 0.34
CA ILE A 134 -2.62 2.89 -0.72
C ILE A 134 -3.70 1.88 -0.36
N LEU A 135 -4.70 1.75 -1.23
CA LEU A 135 -5.83 0.85 -1.04
C LEU A 135 -5.79 -0.29 -2.06
N PRO A 136 -6.12 -1.53 -1.66
CA PRO A 136 -6.15 -2.66 -2.58
C PRO A 136 -7.41 -2.64 -3.47
N ASN A 137 -7.26 -3.11 -4.70
CA ASN A 137 -8.35 -3.43 -5.61
C ASN A 137 -8.66 -4.95 -5.57
N HIS A 138 -9.85 -5.31 -6.04
CA HIS A 138 -10.34 -6.70 -6.09
C HIS A 138 -9.52 -7.63 -7.02
N ASP A 139 -8.82 -7.07 -8.00
CA ASP A 139 -8.00 -7.78 -8.98
C ASP A 139 -6.54 -7.97 -8.51
N GLY A 140 -6.22 -7.50 -7.30
CA GLY A 140 -4.87 -7.55 -6.73
C GLY A 140 -3.94 -6.42 -7.17
N SER A 141 -4.44 -5.42 -7.90
CA SER A 141 -3.77 -4.13 -8.10
C SER A 141 -4.08 -3.17 -6.94
N PHE A 142 -3.54 -1.95 -6.99
CA PHE A 142 -3.71 -0.93 -5.96
C PHE A 142 -4.22 0.39 -6.54
N GLN A 143 -4.68 1.25 -5.64
CA GLN A 143 -5.07 2.62 -5.92
C GLN A 143 -4.60 3.58 -4.81
N MET A 144 -4.43 4.85 -5.13
CA MET A 144 -4.16 5.92 -4.17
C MET A 144 -4.65 7.27 -4.71
N SER A 145 -4.76 8.26 -3.84
CA SER A 145 -5.11 9.64 -4.20
C SER A 145 -4.28 10.67 -3.45
N VAL A 146 -4.05 11.82 -4.08
CA VAL A 146 -3.49 13.01 -3.43
C VAL A 146 -4.33 14.21 -3.84
N ASP A 147 -4.90 14.87 -2.84
CA ASP A 147 -5.87 15.93 -3.01
C ASP A 147 -5.20 17.29 -2.86
N LEU A 148 -5.43 18.20 -3.81
CA LEU A 148 -4.93 19.57 -3.79
C LEU A 148 -6.10 20.54 -3.57
N ASP A 149 -6.02 21.35 -2.53
CA ASP A 149 -6.97 22.44 -2.34
C ASP A 149 -6.66 23.60 -3.30
N VAL A 150 -7.50 23.71 -4.33
CA VAL A 150 -7.43 24.74 -5.37
C VAL A 150 -8.24 26.00 -5.04
N SER A 151 -8.90 26.05 -3.87
CA SER A 151 -9.72 27.20 -3.48
C SER A 151 -8.90 28.48 -3.24
N SER A 152 -7.60 28.34 -3.02
CA SER A 152 -6.66 29.41 -2.68
C SER A 152 -6.06 30.15 -3.90
N PHE A 153 -6.33 29.70 -5.14
CA PHE A 153 -5.80 30.33 -6.35
C PHE A 153 -6.72 30.16 -7.57
N PRO A 154 -6.72 31.13 -8.52
CA PRO A 154 -7.56 31.07 -9.71
C PRO A 154 -7.12 29.97 -10.69
N ALA A 155 -8.08 29.49 -11.50
CA ALA A 155 -7.85 28.48 -12.55
C ALA A 155 -6.78 28.88 -13.59
N GLU A 156 -6.52 30.18 -13.74
CA GLU A 156 -5.50 30.75 -14.61
C GLU A 156 -4.05 30.36 -14.23
N HIS A 157 -3.83 29.86 -13.02
CA HIS A 157 -2.51 29.42 -12.54
C HIS A 157 -2.37 27.91 -12.47
N TRP A 158 -3.38 27.15 -12.90
CA TRP A 158 -3.40 25.69 -12.79
C TRP A 158 -2.36 25.02 -13.69
N ASP A 159 -1.96 25.67 -14.78
CA ASP A 159 -0.95 25.18 -15.73
C ASP A 159 0.42 24.90 -15.11
N LYS A 160 0.71 25.54 -13.97
CA LYS A 160 1.93 25.37 -13.18
C LYS A 160 1.93 24.13 -12.30
N TYR A 161 0.76 23.55 -12.05
CA TYR A 161 0.57 22.43 -11.14
C TYR A 161 0.55 21.11 -11.91
N ARG A 162 1.27 20.13 -11.39
CA ARG A 162 1.32 18.78 -11.94
C ARG A 162 1.18 17.77 -10.82
N CYS A 163 0.39 16.73 -11.04
CA CYS A 163 0.41 15.55 -10.19
C CYS A 163 1.40 14.55 -10.79
N VAL A 164 2.30 14.06 -9.96
CA VAL A 164 3.36 13.12 -10.32
C VAL A 164 3.14 11.82 -9.58
N PHE A 165 3.11 10.70 -10.29
CA PHE A 165 3.07 9.36 -9.73
C PHE A 165 4.33 8.59 -10.15
N MET A 166 5.02 8.01 -9.17
CA MET A 166 6.19 7.17 -9.37
C MET A 166 5.97 5.76 -8.80
N LEU A 167 6.20 4.75 -9.64
CA LEU A 167 6.11 3.34 -9.26
C LEU A 167 7.50 2.75 -9.07
N SER A 168 7.71 2.01 -7.98
CA SER A 168 8.96 1.30 -7.71
C SER A 168 9.30 0.34 -8.86
N GLY A 169 10.55 0.42 -9.33
CA GLY A 169 11.04 -0.41 -10.44
C GLY A 169 10.70 0.12 -11.84
N VAL A 170 9.94 1.20 -11.95
CA VAL A 170 9.64 1.89 -13.23
C VAL A 170 10.42 3.19 -13.30
N ARG A 171 11.09 3.45 -14.43
CA ARG A 171 11.92 4.66 -14.62
C ARG A 171 11.10 5.90 -14.97
N GLU A 172 9.99 5.70 -15.66
CA GLU A 172 9.15 6.77 -16.20
C GLU A 172 8.04 7.09 -15.20
N ASP A 173 7.94 8.37 -14.87
CA ASP A 173 6.89 8.93 -14.02
C ASP A 173 5.60 9.18 -14.84
N GLN A 174 4.46 9.00 -14.18
CA GLN A 174 3.16 9.36 -14.74
C GLN A 174 2.82 10.77 -14.28
N VAL A 175 2.83 11.72 -15.21
CA VAL A 175 2.60 13.13 -14.91
C VAL A 175 1.32 13.61 -15.58
N ILE A 176 0.39 14.16 -14.79
CA ILE A 176 -0.81 14.82 -15.31
C ILE A 176 -0.81 16.29 -14.90
N ARG A 177 -0.92 17.18 -15.88
CA ARG A 177 -1.04 18.62 -15.65
C ARG A 177 -2.44 18.95 -15.14
N LEU A 178 -2.53 19.80 -14.13
CA LEU A 178 -3.82 20.32 -13.68
C LEU A 178 -4.42 21.21 -14.77
N ASP A 179 -5.57 20.78 -15.29
CA ASP A 179 -6.29 21.50 -16.33
C ASP A 179 -7.79 21.21 -16.17
N SER A 180 -8.60 22.26 -16.12
CA SER A 180 -10.06 22.13 -16.00
C SER A 180 -10.68 21.27 -17.10
N ALA A 181 -10.06 21.20 -18.28
CA ALA A 181 -10.55 20.40 -19.41
C ALA A 181 -10.41 18.89 -19.21
N VAL A 182 -9.47 18.43 -18.38
CA VAL A 182 -9.21 16.99 -18.13
C VAL A 182 -9.80 16.50 -16.81
N ILE A 183 -10.30 17.42 -15.96
CA ILE A 183 -10.96 17.07 -14.70
C ILE A 183 -12.28 16.34 -14.98
N ARG A 184 -12.42 15.16 -14.40
CA ARG A 184 -13.67 14.39 -14.43
C ARG A 184 -14.54 14.81 -13.24
N THR A 185 -15.77 15.19 -13.55
CA THR A 185 -16.78 15.53 -12.55
C THR A 185 -18.09 14.82 -12.87
N ASN A 186 -18.81 14.42 -11.83
CA ASN A 186 -20.13 13.79 -11.95
C ASN A 186 -21.28 14.81 -12.04
N ARG A 187 -20.97 16.10 -12.20
CA ARG A 187 -21.99 17.14 -12.43
C ARG A 187 -22.71 16.88 -13.76
N GLY A 188 -24.04 16.86 -13.72
CA GLY A 188 -24.83 16.96 -14.95
C GLY A 188 -24.46 18.24 -15.69
N LYS A 189 -24.35 18.18 -17.03
CA LYS A 189 -24.07 19.38 -17.86
C LYS A 189 -25.03 20.50 -17.48
N THR A 190 -24.50 21.63 -17.01
CA THR A 190 -25.31 22.83 -16.76
C THR A 190 -25.85 23.36 -18.10
N ALA A 191 -27.00 24.04 -18.08
CA ALA A 191 -27.68 24.53 -19.28
C ALA A 191 -26.76 25.38 -20.19
N SER A 192 -25.80 26.11 -19.61
CA SER A 192 -24.82 26.92 -20.33
C SER A 192 -23.83 26.12 -21.19
N GLN A 193 -23.53 24.86 -20.83
CA GLN A 193 -22.64 24.00 -21.63
C GLN A 193 -23.34 23.35 -22.84
N ARG A 194 -24.67 23.46 -22.93
CA ARG A 194 -25.44 22.99 -24.10
C ARG A 194 -25.52 24.01 -25.24
N LEU A 195 -25.23 25.28 -24.95
CA LEU A 195 -25.36 26.39 -25.91
C LEU A 195 -24.10 26.63 -26.75
N ASN A 196 -22.94 26.13 -26.34
CA ASN A 196 -21.68 26.24 -27.10
C ASN A 196 -21.48 25.10 -28.12
N GLY A 197 -22.56 24.41 -28.51
CA GLY A 197 -22.55 23.24 -29.39
C GLY A 197 -23.29 23.45 -30.72
N TYR A 198 -23.50 24.70 -31.14
CA TYR A 198 -24.02 25.05 -32.46
C TYR A 198 -23.09 26.06 -33.14
#